data_AF-A0A1J4Y098-F1
#
_entry.id   AF-A0A1J4Y098-F1
#
_cell.length_a   1.000
_cell.length_b   1.000
_cell.length_c   1.000
_cell.angle_alpha   90.00
_cell.angle_beta   90.00
_cell.angle_gamma   90.00
#
_symmetry.space_group_name_H-M   'P 1'
#
loop_
_entity.id
_entity.type
_entity.pdbx_description
1 polymer ?
#
loop_
_entity_poly.entity_id
_entity_poly.type
_entity_poly.pdbx_seq_one_letter_code
_entity_poly.pdbx_strand_id
1 'polypeptide(L)'
;MHLIDLLFPIKINPFVHILILESVRVIAFQTKLQHVIHLYHEFGVRAWVRLAAYPDPELYHHILIGTLTSIESDKLRHQLFRTEHHRDSRNIREYAREMILNWLIEDLVIQYVLPHKFKNIKLIGGDRDRRFLAGSHVAATPDLKADGRKYDIKCDWTGYWHEKGIVDLRDGEYPLLLKQNAGLVLILPFQKQIGILDSLTEVKVIKGKMHPIWHKPYHALELSENLCWEDWK
;
A
#
# COMPACT_ATOMS: atom_id res chain seq x y z
N MET A 1 23.11 1.22 29.69
CA MET A 1 23.81 0.86 28.44
C MET A 1 23.51 -0.61 28.18
N HIS A 2 22.48 -0.89 27.38
CA HIS A 2 21.94 -2.24 27.20
C HIS A 2 22.41 -2.84 25.87
N LEU A 3 22.72 -4.13 25.91
CA LEU A 3 23.42 -4.95 24.92
C LEU A 3 22.77 -5.11 23.52
N ILE A 4 21.80 -4.28 23.13
CA ILE A 4 21.06 -4.41 21.86
C ILE A 4 21.67 -3.53 20.74
N ASP A 5 22.60 -2.63 21.07
CA ASP A 5 23.22 -1.70 20.14
C ASP A 5 24.24 -2.33 19.15
N LEU A 6 24.38 -3.66 19.14
CA LEU A 6 25.42 -4.37 18.39
C LEU A 6 24.93 -5.21 17.20
N LEU A 7 23.63 -5.25 16.89
CA LEU A 7 23.14 -6.22 15.88
C LEU A 7 22.89 -5.70 14.46
N PHE A 8 22.66 -4.41 14.18
CA PHE A 8 22.42 -3.98 12.78
C PHE A 8 22.83 -2.53 12.49
N PRO A 9 24.08 -2.26 12.08
CA PRO A 9 24.45 -0.96 11.54
C PRO A 9 23.98 -0.90 10.08
N ILE A 10 22.75 -0.46 9.83
CA ILE A 10 22.32 -0.12 8.47
C ILE A 10 22.87 1.26 8.14
N LYS A 11 23.90 1.30 7.28
CA LYS A 11 24.37 2.56 6.67
C LYS A 11 23.23 3.16 5.83
N ILE A 12 22.84 4.37 6.21
CA ILE A 12 21.88 5.20 5.46
C ILE A 12 22.56 5.61 4.15
N ASN A 13 22.03 5.18 3.01
CA ASN A 13 22.45 5.66 1.69
C ASN A 13 21.34 6.61 1.16
N PRO A 14 21.63 7.90 0.91
CA PRO A 14 20.62 8.89 0.56
C PRO A 14 20.15 8.89 -0.90
N PHE A 15 20.59 7.95 -1.75
CA PHE A 15 20.25 7.97 -3.18
C PHE A 15 19.04 7.10 -3.53
N VAL A 16 17.95 7.76 -3.93
CA VAL A 16 16.77 7.12 -4.55
C VAL A 16 17.13 6.70 -5.97
N HIS A 17 17.31 5.40 -6.20
CA HIS A 17 17.48 4.86 -7.56
C HIS A 17 16.11 4.70 -8.24
N ILE A 18 15.77 5.64 -9.14
CA ILE A 18 14.63 5.55 -10.05
C ILE A 18 15.14 5.05 -11.40
N LEU A 19 14.70 3.87 -11.83
CA LEU A 19 14.86 3.44 -13.22
C LEU A 19 13.68 3.98 -14.02
N ILE A 20 13.97 4.88 -14.97
CA ILE A 20 13.02 5.38 -15.95
C ILE A 20 13.16 4.51 -17.20
N LEU A 21 12.28 3.52 -17.33
CA LEU A 21 11.95 2.96 -18.64
C LEU A 21 10.85 3.85 -19.23
N GLU A 22 10.88 4.16 -20.53
CA GLU A 22 10.14 5.25 -21.23
C GLU A 22 8.59 5.28 -21.09
N SER A 23 7.99 4.56 -20.15
CA SER A 23 6.60 4.74 -19.73
C SER A 23 6.29 4.26 -18.30
N VAL A 24 7.26 3.72 -17.55
CA VAL A 24 7.03 3.12 -16.22
C VAL A 24 8.19 3.45 -15.27
N ARG A 25 7.90 4.18 -14.19
CA ARG A 25 8.86 4.40 -13.09
C ARG A 25 8.87 3.17 -12.20
N VAL A 26 10.02 2.48 -12.13
CA VAL A 26 10.21 1.36 -11.21
C VAL A 26 11.12 1.81 -10.07
N ILE A 27 10.60 1.75 -8.85
CA ILE A 27 11.35 2.07 -7.64
C ILE A 27 11.75 0.77 -6.96
N ALA A 28 13.05 0.63 -6.68
CA ALA A 28 13.58 -0.53 -6.00
C ALA A 28 12.92 -0.72 -4.63
N PHE A 29 12.56 -1.97 -4.32
CA PHE A 29 11.89 -2.31 -3.06
C PHE A 29 12.67 -1.83 -1.82
N GLN A 30 14.00 -1.99 -1.82
CA GLN A 30 14.85 -1.58 -0.70
C GLN A 30 14.73 -0.08 -0.41
N THR A 31 14.63 0.75 -1.45
CA THR A 31 14.43 2.20 -1.32
C THR A 31 13.10 2.51 -0.64
N LYS A 32 12.02 1.83 -1.05
CA LYS A 32 10.72 1.99 -0.40
C LYS A 32 10.76 1.56 1.05
N LEU A 33 11.38 0.41 1.36
CA LEU A 33 11.50 -0.10 2.73
C LEU A 33 12.28 0.85 3.64
N GLN A 34 13.43 1.36 3.16
CA GLN A 34 14.21 2.36 3.89
C GLN A 34 13.39 3.62 4.16
N HIS A 35 12.59 4.06 3.17
CA HIS A 35 11.70 5.19 3.34
C HIS A 35 10.64 4.91 4.40
N VAL A 36 9.95 3.77 4.38
CA VAL A 36 8.99 3.38 5.44
C VAL A 36 9.64 3.43 6.83
N ILE A 37 10.83 2.86 6.98
CA ILE A 37 11.55 2.88 8.27
C ILE A 37 11.81 4.31 8.73
N HIS A 38 12.24 5.18 7.82
CA HIS A 38 12.48 6.59 8.10
C HIS A 38 11.19 7.32 8.51
N LEU A 39 10.08 7.05 7.85
CA LEU A 39 8.78 7.63 8.18
C LEU A 39 8.30 7.25 9.57
N TYR A 40 8.40 5.97 9.96
CA TYR A 40 8.07 5.56 11.33
C TYR A 40 8.93 6.32 12.35
N HIS A 41 10.24 6.41 12.10
CA HIS A 41 11.16 7.15 12.99
C HIS A 41 10.76 8.62 13.13
N GLU A 42 10.29 9.23 12.05
CA GLU A 42 9.76 10.59 12.00
C GLU A 42 8.51 10.83 12.86
N PHE A 43 7.77 9.78 13.22
CA PHE A 43 6.65 9.80 14.16
C PHE A 43 7.06 9.30 15.56
N GLY A 44 8.36 9.15 15.83
CA GLY A 44 8.88 8.71 17.13
C GLY A 44 8.67 7.22 17.41
N VAL A 45 8.36 6.42 16.39
CA VAL A 45 8.10 4.98 16.51
C VAL A 45 9.04 4.18 15.60
N ARG A 46 9.07 2.85 15.76
CA ARG A 46 9.90 1.97 14.93
C ARG A 46 9.02 1.06 14.09
N ALA A 47 9.26 0.99 12.78
CA ALA A 47 8.51 0.12 11.87
C ALA A 47 8.49 -1.34 12.35
N TRP A 48 9.62 -1.82 12.90
CA TRP A 48 9.74 -3.18 13.44
C TRP A 48 8.89 -3.43 14.69
N VAL A 49 8.66 -2.41 15.52
CA VAL A 49 7.73 -2.52 16.66
C VAL A 49 6.30 -2.68 16.16
N ARG A 50 5.94 -1.97 15.08
CA ARG A 50 4.62 -2.15 14.46
C ARG A 50 4.48 -3.53 13.83
N LEU A 51 5.51 -3.99 13.09
CA LEU A 51 5.54 -5.32 12.49
C LEU A 51 5.40 -6.44 13.53
N ALA A 52 5.98 -6.27 14.73
CA ALA A 52 5.86 -7.22 15.82
C ALA A 52 4.42 -7.47 16.31
N ALA A 53 3.49 -6.56 15.99
CA ALA A 53 2.06 -6.73 16.29
C ALA A 53 1.30 -7.51 15.19
N TYR A 54 1.95 -7.88 14.08
CA TYR A 54 1.32 -8.63 13.00
C TYR A 54 1.22 -10.12 13.38
N PRO A 55 0.35 -10.91 12.71
CA PRO A 55 0.12 -12.30 13.06
C PRO A 55 1.33 -13.23 12.94
N ASP A 56 2.32 -12.87 12.13
CA ASP A 56 3.50 -13.70 11.84
C ASP A 56 4.76 -12.84 11.67
N PRO A 57 5.22 -12.19 12.75
CA PRO A 57 6.19 -11.09 12.65
C PRO A 57 7.57 -11.55 12.18
N GLU A 58 8.02 -12.75 12.56
CA GLU A 58 9.30 -13.31 12.13
C GLU A 58 9.32 -13.62 10.63
N LEU A 59 8.29 -14.32 10.14
CA LEU A 59 8.12 -14.58 8.71
C LEU A 59 8.11 -13.27 7.93
N TYR A 60 7.34 -12.28 8.38
CA TYR A 60 7.20 -11.01 7.67
C TYR A 60 8.49 -10.20 7.67
N HIS A 61 9.26 -10.24 8.77
CA HIS A 61 10.58 -9.66 8.81
C HIS A 61 11.49 -10.32 7.76
N HIS A 62 11.57 -11.66 7.73
CA HIS A 62 12.37 -12.39 6.74
C HIS A 62 11.92 -12.14 5.29
N ILE A 63 10.63 -11.95 5.03
CA ILE A 63 10.11 -11.53 3.72
C ILE A 63 10.67 -10.16 3.34
N LEU A 64 10.59 -9.18 4.25
CA LEU A 64 11.03 -7.80 3.99
C LEU A 64 12.54 -7.70 3.77
N ILE A 65 13.35 -8.44 4.52
CA ILE A 65 14.82 -8.40 4.40
C ILE A 65 15.39 -9.43 3.41
N GLY A 66 14.55 -10.28 2.82
CA GLY A 66 14.95 -11.23 1.78
C GLY A 66 15.69 -12.48 2.29
N THR A 67 15.43 -12.92 3.52
CA THR A 67 16.15 -14.02 4.19
C THR A 67 15.28 -15.26 4.43
N LEU A 68 14.24 -15.47 3.61
CA LEU A 68 13.34 -16.61 3.78
C LEU A 68 14.06 -17.96 3.70
N THR A 69 13.80 -18.81 4.67
CA THR A 69 14.14 -20.23 4.62
C THR A 69 13.28 -20.98 3.60
N SER A 70 13.65 -22.23 3.31
CA SER A 70 12.84 -23.12 2.46
C SER A 70 11.46 -23.39 3.06
N ILE A 71 11.39 -23.65 4.37
CA ILE A 71 10.14 -23.93 5.09
C ILE A 71 9.20 -22.72 5.01
N GLU A 72 9.72 -21.53 5.26
CA GLU A 72 8.95 -20.28 5.17
C GLU A 72 8.51 -19.98 3.73
N SER A 73 9.36 -20.30 2.75
CA SER A 73 9.00 -20.17 1.33
C SER A 73 7.82 -21.08 0.97
N ASP A 74 7.78 -22.30 1.49
CA ASP A 74 6.66 -23.22 1.26
C ASP A 74 5.40 -22.77 2.00
N LYS A 75 5.52 -22.31 3.26
CA LYS A 75 4.42 -21.72 4.01
C LYS A 75 3.82 -20.52 3.26
N LEU A 76 4.64 -19.62 2.73
CA LEU A 76 4.21 -18.46 1.97
C LEU A 76 3.45 -18.86 0.69
N ARG A 77 3.93 -19.87 -0.03
CA ARG A 77 3.23 -20.41 -1.23
C ARG A 77 1.84 -20.94 -0.88
N HIS A 78 1.69 -21.60 0.27
CA HIS A 78 0.39 -22.09 0.73
C HIS A 78 -0.55 -20.94 1.13
N GLN A 79 -0.04 -19.94 1.86
CA GLN A 79 -0.84 -18.78 2.29
C GLN A 79 -1.32 -17.93 1.10
N LEU A 80 -0.48 -17.78 0.08
CA LEU A 80 -0.78 -17.02 -1.14
C LEU A 80 -1.21 -17.92 -2.31
N PHE A 81 -1.76 -19.09 -2.01
CA PHE A 81 -2.25 -20.01 -3.04
C PHE A 81 -3.35 -19.36 -3.88
N ARG A 82 -3.28 -19.59 -5.20
CA ARG A 82 -4.24 -19.08 -6.20
C ARG A 82 -4.35 -17.55 -6.29
N THR A 83 -3.27 -16.83 -5.96
CA THR A 83 -3.22 -15.35 -6.06
C THR A 83 -2.70 -14.84 -7.41
N GLU A 84 -2.63 -15.68 -8.45
CA GLU A 84 -2.08 -15.34 -9.77
C GLU A 84 -2.73 -14.14 -10.40
N HIS A 85 -4.06 -14.03 -10.29
CA HIS A 85 -4.75 -12.83 -10.71
C HIS A 85 -4.24 -11.64 -9.92
N HIS A 86 -4.28 -11.65 -8.60
CA HIS A 86 -3.96 -10.46 -7.79
C HIS A 86 -2.50 -9.98 -7.86
N ARG A 87 -1.55 -10.91 -8.10
CA ARG A 87 -0.11 -10.59 -8.19
C ARG A 87 0.34 -9.98 -9.52
N ASP A 88 -0.48 -10.09 -10.57
CA ASP A 88 -0.13 -9.70 -11.94
C ASP A 88 1.21 -10.37 -12.37
N SER A 89 2.22 -9.61 -12.79
CA SER A 89 3.53 -10.14 -13.18
C SER A 89 4.45 -10.50 -12.02
N ARG A 90 4.11 -10.13 -10.78
CA ARG A 90 4.97 -10.36 -9.60
C ARG A 90 5.03 -11.83 -9.24
N ASN A 91 6.21 -12.29 -8.83
CA ASN A 91 6.32 -13.58 -8.15
C ASN A 91 5.76 -13.49 -6.71
N ILE A 92 5.57 -14.65 -6.07
CA ILE A 92 4.97 -14.72 -4.72
C ILE A 92 5.75 -13.91 -3.68
N ARG A 93 7.08 -13.92 -3.73
CA ARG A 93 7.93 -13.18 -2.77
C ARG A 93 7.82 -11.67 -3.00
N GLU A 94 7.84 -11.24 -4.26
CA GLU A 94 7.67 -9.84 -4.63
C GLU A 94 6.28 -9.31 -4.26
N TYR A 95 5.24 -10.12 -4.45
CA TYR A 95 3.89 -9.77 -4.06
C TYR A 95 3.77 -9.64 -2.54
N ALA A 96 4.29 -10.62 -1.79
CA ALA A 96 4.26 -10.62 -0.33
C ALA A 96 4.98 -9.41 0.29
N ARG A 97 6.19 -9.08 -0.19
CA ARG A 97 6.96 -7.94 0.34
C ARG A 97 6.27 -6.61 0.08
N GLU A 98 5.69 -6.42 -1.11
CA GLU A 98 4.95 -5.19 -1.45
C GLU A 98 3.65 -5.07 -0.64
N MET A 99 2.96 -6.19 -0.36
CA MET A 99 1.80 -6.20 0.53
C MET A 99 2.17 -5.75 1.96
N ILE A 100 3.18 -6.38 2.57
CA ILE A 100 3.60 -6.02 3.94
C ILE A 100 4.07 -4.56 4.01
N LEU A 101 4.80 -4.10 2.99
CA LEU A 101 5.25 -2.71 2.90
C LEU A 101 4.06 -1.74 2.85
N ASN A 102 3.04 -2.03 2.04
CA ASN A 102 1.84 -1.21 1.97
C ASN A 102 1.05 -1.24 3.29
N TRP A 103 0.91 -2.39 3.95
CA TRP A 103 0.30 -2.48 5.28
C TRP A 103 0.99 -1.59 6.32
N LEU A 104 2.33 -1.54 6.31
CA LEU A 104 3.09 -0.66 7.20
C LEU A 104 2.80 0.82 6.91
N ILE A 105 2.70 1.22 5.64
CA ILE A 105 2.33 2.61 5.28
C ILE A 105 0.89 2.92 5.68
N GLU A 106 -0.05 2.03 5.39
CA GLU A 106 -1.46 2.18 5.77
C GLU A 106 -1.60 2.34 7.28
N ASP A 107 -0.94 1.48 8.06
CA ASP A 107 -0.97 1.56 9.51
C ASP A 107 -0.41 2.88 10.04
N LEU A 108 0.68 3.38 9.46
CA LEU A 108 1.25 4.67 9.82
C LEU A 108 0.26 5.80 9.54
N VAL A 109 -0.34 5.82 8.34
CA VAL A 109 -1.31 6.85 7.95
C VAL A 109 -2.57 6.79 8.81
N ILE A 110 -3.10 5.61 9.08
CA ILE A 110 -4.29 5.40 9.91
C ILE A 110 -4.03 5.85 11.36
N GLN A 111 -2.86 5.57 11.90
CA GLN A 111 -2.56 5.86 13.31
C GLN A 111 -2.17 7.31 13.58
N TYR A 112 -1.46 7.94 12.65
CA TYR A 112 -0.81 9.23 12.93
C TYR A 112 -1.27 10.38 12.03
N VAL A 113 -1.93 10.10 10.90
CA VAL A 113 -2.27 11.14 9.92
C VAL A 113 -3.78 11.35 9.86
N LEU A 114 -4.53 10.27 9.58
CA LEU A 114 -5.99 10.33 9.46
C LEU A 114 -6.74 10.76 10.73
N PRO A 115 -6.25 10.59 11.97
CA PRO A 115 -6.95 11.08 13.15
C PRO A 115 -7.14 12.61 13.21
N HIS A 116 -6.39 13.38 12.43
CA HIS A 116 -6.61 14.82 12.27
C HIS A 116 -7.81 15.13 11.35
N LYS A 117 -8.28 14.15 10.58
CA LYS A 117 -9.36 14.26 9.58
C LYS A 117 -10.63 13.56 10.01
N PHE A 118 -10.49 12.40 10.65
CA PHE A 118 -11.60 11.56 11.05
C PHE A 118 -11.56 11.28 12.54
N LYS A 119 -12.72 11.33 13.20
CA LYS A 119 -12.82 11.04 14.63
C LYS A 119 -12.87 9.56 14.92
N ASN A 120 -13.57 8.80 14.08
CA ASN A 120 -13.74 7.36 14.25
C ASN A 120 -13.25 6.63 13.01
N ILE A 121 -12.19 5.84 13.15
CA ILE A 121 -11.62 5.03 12.07
C ILE A 121 -11.70 3.55 12.47
N LYS A 122 -12.19 2.71 11.57
CA LYS A 122 -12.24 1.25 11.75
C LYS A 122 -11.84 0.54 10.48
N LEU A 123 -10.90 -0.40 10.58
CA LEU A 123 -10.57 -1.31 9.48
C LEU A 123 -11.73 -2.29 9.24
N ILE A 124 -12.16 -2.40 7.98
CA ILE A 124 -13.26 -3.31 7.55
C ILE A 124 -12.85 -4.22 6.38
N GLY A 125 -11.67 -4.02 5.80
CA GLY A 125 -11.12 -4.83 4.72
C GLY A 125 -10.83 -6.28 5.11
N GLY A 126 -10.64 -7.13 4.09
CA GLY A 126 -10.41 -8.57 4.28
C GLY A 126 -9.07 -8.90 4.97
N ASP A 127 -8.08 -8.04 4.81
CA ASP A 127 -6.74 -8.14 5.39
C ASP A 127 -6.52 -7.20 6.57
N ARG A 128 -7.59 -6.73 7.22
CA ARG A 128 -7.55 -5.86 8.41
C ARG A 128 -6.67 -6.40 9.55
N ASP A 129 -6.55 -7.73 9.63
CA ASP A 129 -5.74 -8.42 10.63
C ASP A 129 -4.29 -8.64 10.14
N ARG A 130 -3.91 -8.01 9.02
CA ARG A 130 -2.60 -8.09 8.35
C ARG A 130 -2.17 -9.53 8.08
N ARG A 131 -3.13 -10.34 7.60
CA ARG A 131 -2.93 -11.75 7.20
C ARG A 131 -2.92 -11.87 5.70
N PHE A 132 -2.02 -12.70 5.17
CA PHE A 132 -2.11 -13.11 3.77
C PHE A 132 -3.40 -13.87 3.51
N LEU A 133 -4.02 -13.58 2.37
CA LEU A 133 -5.25 -14.22 1.92
C LEU A 133 -4.95 -15.04 0.67
N ALA A 134 -5.45 -16.27 0.64
CA ALA A 134 -5.52 -17.05 -0.59
C ALA A 134 -6.49 -16.38 -1.58
N GLY A 135 -6.32 -16.60 -2.89
CA GLY A 135 -7.08 -15.88 -3.91
C GLY A 135 -8.60 -15.95 -3.75
N SER A 136 -9.13 -17.08 -3.28
CA SER A 136 -10.57 -17.25 -3.03
C SER A 136 -11.12 -16.37 -1.90
N HIS A 137 -10.26 -15.85 -1.03
CA HIS A 137 -10.60 -15.02 0.12
C HIS A 137 -10.30 -13.54 -0.11
N VAL A 138 -9.68 -13.17 -1.23
CA VAL A 138 -9.47 -11.76 -1.58
C VAL A 138 -10.80 -11.17 -2.01
N ALA A 139 -11.48 -10.51 -1.07
CA ALA A 139 -12.74 -9.82 -1.30
C ALA A 139 -12.48 -8.35 -1.65
N ALA A 140 -13.27 -7.80 -2.58
CA ALA A 140 -13.27 -6.37 -2.91
C ALA A 140 -14.11 -5.56 -1.90
N THR A 141 -13.67 -5.59 -0.63
CA THR A 141 -14.26 -4.78 0.44
C THR A 141 -13.34 -3.60 0.69
N PRO A 142 -13.87 -2.36 0.84
CA PRO A 142 -13.07 -1.21 1.20
C PRO A 142 -12.25 -1.45 2.47
N ASP A 143 -11.07 -0.86 2.55
CA ASP A 143 -10.14 -1.11 3.64
C ASP A 143 -10.63 -0.59 5.00
N LEU A 144 -11.31 0.57 5.01
CA LEU A 144 -11.76 1.20 6.26
C LEU A 144 -13.15 1.83 6.19
N LYS A 145 -13.69 2.08 7.38
CA LYS A 145 -14.83 2.95 7.64
C LYS A 145 -14.36 4.12 8.50
N ALA A 146 -14.55 5.34 8.02
CA ALA A 146 -14.27 6.57 8.77
C ALA A 146 -15.53 7.43 8.87
N ASP A 147 -15.91 7.81 10.10
CA ASP A 147 -17.07 8.66 10.40
C ASP A 147 -18.36 8.29 9.65
N GLY A 148 -18.62 6.99 9.52
CA GLY A 148 -19.81 6.46 8.86
C GLY A 148 -19.62 6.09 7.38
N ARG A 149 -18.59 6.62 6.72
CA ARG A 149 -18.30 6.43 5.29
C ARG A 149 -17.22 5.37 5.07
N LYS A 150 -17.27 4.67 3.94
CA LYS A 150 -16.28 3.64 3.57
C LYS A 150 -15.22 4.25 2.66
N TYR A 151 -13.98 3.82 2.83
CA TYR A 151 -12.87 4.22 1.97
C TYR A 151 -11.97 3.04 1.65
N ASP A 152 -11.51 3.00 0.41
CA ASP A 152 -10.41 2.14 -0.02
C ASP A 152 -9.11 2.94 0.05
N ILE A 153 -8.04 2.35 0.58
CA ILE A 153 -6.74 2.98 0.68
C ILE A 153 -5.88 2.56 -0.50
N LYS A 154 -5.33 3.53 -1.21
CA LYS A 154 -4.44 3.27 -2.36
C LYS A 154 -3.12 4.01 -2.15
N CYS A 155 -2.00 3.31 -2.39
CA CYS A 155 -0.66 3.89 -2.28
C CYS A 155 -0.01 3.98 -3.66
N ASP A 156 0.49 5.16 -4.03
CA ASP A 156 1.32 5.36 -5.21
C ASP A 156 2.74 5.77 -4.80
N TRP A 157 3.66 4.83 -4.99
CA TRP A 157 5.09 5.03 -4.74
C TRP A 157 5.76 5.87 -5.83
N THR A 158 5.15 6.02 -7.01
CA THR A 158 5.80 6.63 -8.18
C THR A 158 5.52 8.12 -8.33
N GLY A 159 4.48 8.63 -7.65
CA GLY A 159 3.97 9.99 -7.84
C GLY A 159 3.21 10.19 -9.15
N TYR A 160 2.94 9.11 -9.88
CA TYR A 160 2.20 9.11 -11.13
C TYR A 160 0.81 9.75 -10.99
N TRP A 161 0.08 9.47 -9.91
CA TRP A 161 -1.28 10.02 -9.75
C TRP A 161 -1.28 11.53 -9.63
N HIS A 162 -0.34 12.06 -8.85
CA HIS A 162 -0.16 13.49 -8.69
C HIS A 162 0.32 14.16 -9.98
N GLU A 163 1.31 13.56 -10.66
CA GLU A 163 1.86 14.12 -11.91
C GLU A 163 0.83 14.14 -13.05
N LYS A 164 0.02 13.09 -13.17
CA LYS A 164 -0.94 12.94 -14.27
C LYS A 164 -2.34 13.41 -13.94
N GLY A 165 -2.63 13.70 -12.66
CA GLY A 165 -3.99 14.03 -12.22
C GLY A 165 -4.98 12.89 -12.43
N ILE A 166 -4.54 11.63 -12.37
CA ILE A 166 -5.39 10.46 -12.57
C ILE A 166 -5.09 9.36 -11.57
N VAL A 167 -6.11 8.60 -11.15
CA VAL A 167 -5.95 7.36 -10.39
C VAL A 167 -6.50 6.20 -11.20
N ASP A 168 -5.66 5.22 -11.48
CA ASP A 168 -6.08 3.99 -12.15
C ASP A 168 -6.60 2.98 -11.13
N LEU A 169 -7.85 2.56 -11.32
CA LEU A 169 -8.48 1.46 -10.59
C LEU A 169 -8.51 0.22 -11.48
N ARG A 170 -7.94 -0.88 -10.98
CA ARG A 170 -7.74 -2.11 -11.72
C ARG A 170 -9.04 -2.92 -11.81
N ASP A 171 -9.22 -3.61 -12.92
CA ASP A 171 -10.30 -4.59 -13.13
C ASP A 171 -11.69 -3.98 -12.80
N GLY A 172 -12.47 -4.65 -11.94
CA GLY A 172 -13.77 -4.20 -11.46
C GLY A 172 -13.75 -3.29 -10.23
N GLU A 173 -12.61 -2.75 -9.79
CA GLU A 173 -12.52 -1.95 -8.56
C GLU A 173 -13.46 -0.74 -8.58
N TYR A 174 -13.43 0.06 -9.65
CA TYR A 174 -14.30 1.25 -9.78
C TYR A 174 -15.81 0.95 -9.60
N PRO A 175 -16.44 0.05 -10.39
CA PRO A 175 -17.86 -0.24 -10.22
C PRO A 175 -18.19 -0.86 -8.85
N LEU A 176 -17.26 -1.60 -8.23
CA LEU A 176 -17.45 -2.15 -6.89
C LEU A 176 -17.44 -1.07 -5.81
N LEU A 177 -16.51 -0.12 -5.87
CA LEU A 177 -16.44 1.01 -4.94
C LEU A 177 -17.65 1.93 -5.10
N LEU A 178 -18.06 2.21 -6.35
CA LEU A 178 -19.25 2.99 -6.64
C LEU A 178 -20.52 2.34 -6.06
N LYS A 179 -20.71 1.03 -6.27
CA LYS A 179 -21.83 0.26 -5.69
C LYS A 179 -21.85 0.30 -4.17
N GLN A 180 -20.69 0.38 -3.54
CA GLN A 180 -20.54 0.41 -2.09
C GLN A 180 -20.59 1.83 -1.49
N ASN A 181 -20.76 2.85 -2.33
CA ASN A 181 -20.66 4.26 -1.96
C ASN A 181 -19.36 4.55 -1.18
N ALA A 182 -18.26 3.97 -1.64
CA ALA A 182 -16.94 4.11 -1.03
C ALA A 182 -16.14 5.21 -1.73
N GLY A 183 -15.42 6.01 -0.93
CA GLY A 183 -14.42 6.95 -1.40
C GLY A 183 -13.02 6.31 -1.49
N LEU A 184 -12.01 7.14 -1.74
CA LEU A 184 -10.61 6.76 -1.72
C LEU A 184 -9.82 7.59 -0.71
N VAL A 185 -8.89 6.94 -0.02
CA VAL A 185 -7.76 7.60 0.65
C VAL A 185 -6.52 7.29 -0.19
N LEU A 186 -5.95 8.31 -0.81
CA LEU A 186 -4.77 8.22 -1.67
C LEU A 186 -3.54 8.62 -0.87
N ILE A 187 -2.50 7.79 -0.90
CA ILE A 187 -1.25 8.02 -0.19
C ILE A 187 -0.12 8.12 -1.20
N LEU A 188 0.69 9.17 -1.07
CA LEU A 188 1.93 9.39 -1.81
C LEU A 188 3.10 9.33 -0.82
N PRO A 189 3.67 8.13 -0.53
CA PRO A 189 4.56 7.97 0.62
C PRO A 189 5.84 8.82 0.53
N PHE A 190 6.43 8.95 -0.68
CA PHE A 190 7.65 9.74 -0.87
C PHE A 190 7.40 11.24 -0.76
N GLN A 191 6.25 11.70 -1.25
CA GLN A 191 5.81 13.09 -1.19
C GLN A 191 5.28 13.46 0.19
N LYS A 192 5.04 12.47 1.06
CA LYS A 192 4.49 12.67 2.40
C LYS A 192 3.07 13.25 2.39
N GLN A 193 2.32 12.92 1.34
CA GLN A 193 1.02 13.51 1.06
C GLN A 193 -0.11 12.50 1.11
N ILE A 194 -1.27 12.97 1.53
CA ILE A 194 -2.53 12.25 1.42
C ILE A 194 -3.55 13.08 0.62
N GLY A 195 -4.43 12.38 -0.10
CA GLY A 195 -5.60 12.96 -0.75
C GLY A 195 -6.83 12.16 -0.38
N ILE A 196 -7.95 12.83 -0.10
CA ILE A 196 -9.21 12.17 0.23
C ILE A 196 -10.23 12.49 -0.86
N LEU A 197 -10.73 11.46 -1.52
CA LEU A 197 -11.80 11.55 -2.50
C LEU A 197 -13.05 10.92 -1.91
N ASP A 198 -13.94 11.75 -1.37
CA ASP A 198 -15.11 11.27 -0.65
C ASP A 198 -16.10 10.52 -1.55
N SER A 199 -16.29 10.97 -2.79
CA SER A 199 -17.23 10.36 -3.74
C SER A 199 -16.58 10.07 -5.08
N LEU A 200 -16.99 8.96 -5.68
CA LEU A 200 -16.59 8.58 -7.04
C LEU A 200 -17.66 8.92 -8.09
N THR A 201 -18.82 9.44 -7.67
CA THR A 201 -20.00 9.67 -8.54
C THR A 201 -19.81 10.77 -9.57
N GLU A 202 -19.09 11.83 -9.21
CA GLU A 202 -18.92 13.03 -10.05
C GLU A 202 -17.55 13.07 -10.73
N VAL A 203 -16.79 11.99 -10.60
CA VAL A 203 -15.44 11.89 -11.14
C VAL A 203 -15.53 11.51 -12.62
N LYS A 204 -14.78 12.21 -13.47
CA LYS A 204 -14.68 11.82 -14.88
C LYS A 204 -13.87 10.53 -14.99
N VAL A 205 -14.45 9.52 -15.65
CA VAL A 205 -13.85 8.19 -15.75
C VAL A 205 -13.58 7.81 -17.19
N ILE A 206 -12.35 7.39 -17.48
CA ILE A 206 -11.94 6.83 -18.76
C ILE A 206 -11.75 5.33 -18.58
N LYS A 207 -12.50 4.53 -19.34
CA LYS A 207 -12.36 3.08 -19.31
C LYS A 207 -11.22 2.64 -20.23
N GLY A 208 -10.22 1.99 -19.65
CA GLY A 208 -9.10 1.41 -20.38
C GLY A 208 -9.24 -0.10 -20.56
N LYS A 209 -8.87 -0.61 -21.74
CA LYS A 209 -8.94 -2.06 -22.03
C LYS A 209 -7.80 -2.85 -21.41
N MET A 210 -6.59 -2.27 -21.37
CA MET A 210 -5.40 -2.96 -20.90
C MET A 210 -4.39 -1.95 -20.32
N HIS A 211 -4.13 -2.06 -19.02
CA HIS A 211 -3.15 -1.24 -18.30
C HIS A 211 -1.73 -1.74 -18.63
N PRO A 212 -0.74 -0.85 -18.90
CA PRO A 212 0.61 -1.25 -19.31
C PRO A 212 1.37 -2.05 -18.24
N ILE A 213 1.03 -1.87 -16.96
CA ILE A 213 1.69 -2.59 -15.85
C ILE A 213 0.96 -3.87 -15.49
N TRP A 214 -0.37 -3.80 -15.30
CA TRP A 214 -1.15 -4.92 -14.78
C TRP A 214 -1.60 -5.87 -15.89
N HIS A 215 -1.54 -5.44 -17.15
CA HIS A 215 -2.07 -6.17 -18.31
C HIS A 215 -3.54 -6.56 -18.13
N LYS A 216 -4.34 -5.63 -17.58
CA LYS A 216 -5.74 -5.82 -17.21
C LYS A 216 -6.61 -4.62 -17.58
N PRO A 217 -7.93 -4.81 -17.70
CA PRO A 217 -8.87 -3.69 -17.76
C PRO A 217 -8.68 -2.75 -16.57
N TYR A 218 -8.95 -1.47 -16.77
CA TYR A 218 -8.88 -0.47 -15.71
C TYR A 218 -9.85 0.68 -15.96
N HIS A 219 -10.07 1.48 -14.93
CA HIS A 219 -10.80 2.73 -14.99
C HIS A 219 -9.86 3.83 -14.48
N ALA A 220 -9.50 4.78 -15.34
CA ALA A 220 -8.75 5.97 -14.96
C ALA A 220 -9.73 7.03 -14.47
N LEU A 221 -9.60 7.43 -13.22
CA LEU A 221 -10.38 8.48 -12.59
C LEU A 221 -9.60 9.78 -12.68
N GLU A 222 -10.13 10.79 -13.37
CA GLU A 222 -9.52 12.12 -13.37
C GLU A 222 -9.70 12.76 -12.00
N LEU A 223 -8.58 12.98 -11.31
CA LEU A 223 -8.56 13.72 -10.07
C LEU A 223 -8.92 15.17 -10.38
N SER A 224 -9.99 15.67 -9.77
CA SER A 224 -10.36 17.08 -9.92
C SER A 224 -9.22 17.97 -9.44
N GLU A 225 -9.07 19.17 -10.02
CA GLU A 225 -8.19 20.22 -9.48
C GLU A 225 -8.50 20.56 -8.01
N ASN A 226 -9.71 20.25 -7.55
CA ASN A 226 -10.17 20.45 -6.18
C ASN A 226 -9.77 19.33 -5.21
N LEU A 227 -9.09 18.26 -5.66
CA LEU A 227 -8.52 17.29 -4.74
C LEU A 227 -7.39 17.97 -3.98
N CYS A 228 -7.63 18.22 -2.69
CA CYS A 228 -6.61 18.79 -1.83
C CYS A 228 -5.62 17.69 -1.43
N TRP A 229 -4.40 17.76 -1.99
CA TRP A 229 -3.26 17.02 -1.47
C TRP A 229 -2.76 17.74 -0.23
N GLU A 230 -2.65 17.01 0.86
CA GLU A 230 -2.23 17.53 2.15
C GLU A 230 -0.97 16.82 2.61
N ASP A 231 0.02 17.60 3.05
CA ASP A 231 1.20 17.06 3.71
C ASP A 231 0.78 16.47 5.07
N TRP A 232 1.30 15.30 5.43
CA TRP A 232 0.92 14.64 6.68
C TRP A 232 1.57 15.22 7.95
N LYS A 233 2.24 16.38 7.84
CA LYS A 233 2.93 17.10 8.92
C LYS A 233 2.82 18.60 8.74
#